data_AF-A0A7C1W9C7-F1
#
_entry.id   AF-A0A7C1W9C7-F1
#
_cell.length_a   1.000
_cell.length_b   1.000
_cell.length_c   1.000
_cell.angle_alpha   90.00
_cell.angle_beta   90.00
_cell.angle_gamma   90.00
#
_symmetry.space_group_name_H-M   'P 1'
#
loop_
_entity.id
_entity.type
_entity.pdbx_description
1 polymer ?
#
loop_
_entity_poly.entity_id
_entity_poly.type
_entity_poly.pdbx_seq_one_letter_code
_entity_poly.pdbx_strand_id
1 'polypeptide(L)'
;MVDTGITKKIGRIEFTLLSPTEIRKMSATKVITADTYDDDGFPIPMGLMDPRLGVIEPGLRCKTCGLRVGKDGCPGHFGHIDLAMPVIHVGFVKDIRDCLRATCRECGRILLPDKRLETYREIRDQYIKEGKDPALVLKMLLNECKNVEKCPRCGREVGKIELDKPTTFRENGKKLTPSEVREWLEKIPDEDLPLLDIE
;
A
#
# COMPACT_ATOMS: atom_id res chain seq x y z
N MET A 1 19.44 41.67 7.34
CA MET A 1 20.06 40.34 7.57
C MET A 1 19.81 39.53 6.32
N VAL A 2 20.86 39.24 5.54
CA VAL A 2 20.71 38.45 4.31
C VAL A 2 20.61 37.00 4.76
N ASP A 3 19.46 36.39 4.53
CA ASP A 3 19.20 35.00 4.86
C ASP A 3 20.07 34.13 3.95
N THR A 4 21.24 33.70 4.43
CA THR A 4 22.16 32.81 3.72
C THR A 4 21.62 31.38 3.77
N GLY A 5 20.45 31.17 3.20
CA GLY A 5 19.85 29.85 3.07
C GLY A 5 20.65 28.99 2.10
N ILE A 6 21.14 27.84 2.55
CA ILE A 6 21.77 26.84 1.68
C ILE A 6 20.69 26.29 0.74
N THR A 7 20.81 26.59 -0.56
CA THR A 7 19.91 26.05 -1.59
C THR A 7 20.21 24.57 -1.83
N LYS A 8 19.24 23.72 -1.53
CA LYS A 8 19.33 22.27 -1.77
C LYS A 8 18.79 21.92 -3.15
N LYS A 9 19.34 20.86 -3.76
CA LYS A 9 18.84 20.25 -5.00
C LYS A 9 18.29 18.86 -4.70
N ILE A 10 17.27 18.44 -5.45
CA ILE A 10 16.70 17.08 -5.36
C ILE A 10 17.74 16.09 -5.90
N GLY A 11 18.16 15.14 -5.09
CA GLY A 11 19.12 14.11 -5.48
C GLY A 11 18.49 12.87 -6.11
N ARG A 12 17.40 12.38 -5.51
CA ARG A 12 16.63 11.22 -5.98
C ARG A 12 15.19 11.26 -5.44
N ILE A 13 14.33 10.44 -6.03
CA ILE A 13 12.95 10.20 -5.57
C ILE A 13 12.82 8.70 -5.33
N GLU A 14 12.39 8.33 -4.14
CA GLU A 14 12.09 6.95 -3.76
C GLU A 14 10.58 6.78 -3.72
N PHE A 15 10.06 5.77 -4.43
CA PHE A 15 8.64 5.47 -4.45
C PHE A 15 8.35 4.39 -3.41
N THR A 16 7.34 4.63 -2.57
CA THR A 16 6.90 3.70 -1.55
C THR A 16 5.39 3.78 -1.36
N LEU A 17 4.84 2.87 -0.57
CA LEU A 17 3.44 2.88 -0.17
C LEU A 17 3.27 3.70 1.10
N LEU A 18 2.26 4.56 1.12
CA LEU A 18 1.93 5.33 2.31
C LEU A 18 1.29 4.43 3.36
N SER A 19 1.88 4.39 4.55
CA SER A 19 1.27 3.71 5.69
C SER A 19 0.00 4.44 6.15
N PRO A 20 -0.98 3.74 6.76
CA PRO A 20 -2.16 4.39 7.35
C PRO A 20 -1.80 5.45 8.39
N THR A 21 -0.65 5.31 9.06
CA THR A 21 -0.12 6.29 10.01
C THR A 21 0.39 7.56 9.33
N GLU A 22 1.08 7.44 8.20
CA GLU A 22 1.56 8.60 7.43
C GLU A 22 0.40 9.37 6.81
N ILE A 23 -0.58 8.67 6.24
CA ILE A 23 -1.79 9.29 5.68
C ILE A 23 -2.48 10.17 6.74
N ARG A 24 -2.63 9.66 7.98
CA ARG A 24 -3.22 10.43 9.08
C ARG A 24 -2.34 11.61 9.50
N LYS A 25 -1.01 11.45 9.54
CA LYS A 25 -0.08 12.54 9.89
C LYS A 25 -0.05 13.66 8.85
N MET A 26 -0.16 13.34 7.56
CA MET A 26 -0.21 14.31 6.47
C MET A 26 -1.57 15.01 6.36
N SER A 27 -2.59 14.48 7.04
CA SER A 27 -3.96 14.96 6.90
C SER A 27 -4.24 16.18 7.76
N ALA A 28 -4.81 17.23 7.15
CA ALA A 28 -5.26 18.42 7.84
C ALA A 28 -6.63 18.25 8.54
N THR A 29 -7.49 17.37 8.02
CA THR A 29 -8.81 17.09 8.58
C THR A 29 -9.31 15.70 8.18
N LYS A 30 -10.10 15.10 9.07
CA LYS A 30 -10.84 13.87 8.78
C LYS A 30 -12.15 14.24 8.08
N VAL A 31 -12.42 13.63 6.93
CA VAL A 31 -13.68 13.81 6.20
C VAL A 31 -14.67 12.76 6.70
N ILE A 32 -15.85 13.21 7.14
CA ILE A 32 -16.92 12.35 7.68
C ILE A 32 -18.27 12.55 7.00
N THR A 33 -18.49 13.71 6.39
CA THR A 33 -19.71 14.00 5.62
C THR A 33 -19.40 14.06 4.14
N ALA A 34 -20.34 13.55 3.33
CA ALA A 34 -20.27 13.62 1.87
C ALA A 34 -20.79 14.96 1.33
N ASP A 35 -21.50 15.73 2.16
CA ASP A 35 -22.07 17.01 1.76
C ASP A 35 -20.96 18.07 1.61
N THR A 36 -21.18 18.97 0.65
CA THR A 36 -20.21 20.00 0.27
C THR A 36 -20.52 21.33 0.95
N TYR A 37 -21.75 21.82 0.77
CA TYR A 37 -22.23 23.11 1.27
C TYR A 37 -23.54 22.95 2.03
N ASP A 38 -23.77 23.80 3.02
CA ASP A 38 -25.05 23.89 3.72
C ASP A 38 -26.09 24.68 2.90
N ASP A 39 -27.32 24.79 3.43
CA ASP A 39 -28.44 25.49 2.79
C ASP A 39 -28.16 27.00 2.57
N ASP A 40 -27.23 27.57 3.35
CA ASP A 40 -26.78 28.96 3.25
C ASP A 40 -25.62 29.13 2.24
N GLY A 41 -25.12 28.03 1.66
CA GLY A 41 -24.04 28.02 0.68
C GLY A 41 -22.63 28.05 1.30
N PHE A 42 -22.48 27.79 2.60
CA PHE A 42 -21.18 27.73 3.26
C PHE A 42 -20.62 26.30 3.29
N PRO A 43 -19.29 26.11 3.17
CA PRO A 43 -18.69 24.79 3.24
C PRO A 43 -18.91 24.12 4.60
N ILE A 44 -19.32 22.86 4.58
CA ILE A 44 -19.60 22.10 5.80
C ILE A 44 -18.28 21.67 6.47
N PRO A 45 -18.08 21.92 7.78
CA PRO A 45 -16.92 21.41 8.51
C PRO A 45 -16.81 19.88 8.43
N MET A 46 -15.60 19.37 8.23
CA MET A 46 -15.33 17.94 8.05
C MET A 46 -16.05 17.31 6.83
N GLY A 47 -16.50 18.13 5.88
CA GLY A 47 -17.01 17.73 4.58
C GLY A 47 -15.95 17.79 3.48
N LEU A 48 -16.38 17.55 2.23
CA LEU A 48 -15.48 17.51 1.08
C LEU A 48 -14.86 18.88 0.73
N MET A 49 -15.55 19.97 1.09
CA MET A 49 -15.11 21.34 0.84
C MET A 49 -14.57 22.05 2.11
N ASP A 50 -14.14 21.29 3.12
CA ASP A 50 -13.63 21.86 4.37
C ASP A 50 -12.47 22.85 4.10
N PRO A 51 -12.54 24.12 4.57
CA PRO A 51 -11.50 25.12 4.37
C PRO A 51 -10.10 24.75 4.91
N ARG A 52 -9.97 23.68 5.70
CA ARG A 52 -8.68 23.10 6.11
C ARG A 52 -7.96 22.36 4.97
N LEU A 53 -8.69 21.84 3.99
CA LEU A 53 -8.13 21.18 2.81
C LEU A 53 -7.61 22.19 1.77
N GLY A 54 -8.02 23.45 1.92
CA GLY A 54 -7.75 24.52 1.00
C GLY A 54 -9.01 25.34 0.79
N VAL A 55 -8.86 26.45 0.09
CA VAL A 55 -9.97 27.30 -0.32
C VAL A 55 -9.90 27.46 -1.83
N ILE A 56 -11.03 27.70 -2.48
CA ILE A 56 -11.11 28.05 -3.91
C ILE A 56 -11.70 29.46 -4.12
N GLU A 57 -12.45 29.96 -3.15
CA GLU A 57 -13.15 31.24 -3.26
C GLU A 57 -12.25 32.44 -2.95
N PRO A 58 -12.28 33.49 -3.79
CA PRO A 58 -11.61 34.76 -3.50
C PRO A 58 -12.18 35.39 -2.22
N GLY A 59 -11.31 35.65 -1.24
CA GLY A 59 -11.67 36.31 0.02
C GLY A 59 -11.64 35.38 1.24
N LEU A 60 -11.80 34.07 1.04
CA LEU A 60 -11.61 33.07 2.09
C LEU A 60 -10.11 32.79 2.33
N ARG A 61 -9.79 32.38 3.55
CA ARG A 61 -8.45 31.97 3.96
C ARG A 61 -8.46 30.50 4.35
N CYS A 62 -7.45 29.77 3.92
CA CYS A 62 -7.25 28.38 4.32
C CYS A 62 -7.10 28.30 5.84
N LYS A 63 -7.83 27.39 6.50
CA LYS A 63 -7.76 27.20 7.95
C LYS A 63 -6.47 26.49 8.41
N THR A 64 -5.68 25.97 7.47
CA THR A 64 -4.42 25.26 7.75
C THR A 64 -3.20 26.15 7.57
N CYS A 65 -3.04 26.79 6.40
CA CYS A 65 -1.88 27.66 6.14
C CYS A 65 -2.18 29.16 6.25
N GLY A 66 -3.45 29.59 6.37
CA GLY A 66 -3.83 31.00 6.44
C GLY A 66 -3.77 31.76 5.12
N LEU A 67 -3.28 31.13 4.05
CA LEU A 67 -3.08 31.73 2.73
C LEU A 67 -4.40 31.79 1.94
N ARG A 68 -4.51 32.77 1.03
CA ARG A 68 -5.60 32.91 0.07
C ARG A 68 -5.29 32.20 -1.26
N VAL A 69 -6.34 31.97 -2.03
CA VAL A 69 -6.25 31.48 -3.41
C VAL A 69 -5.60 32.54 -4.31
N GLY A 70 -4.76 32.08 -5.24
CA GLY A 70 -4.09 32.96 -6.21
C GLY A 70 -2.92 33.71 -5.58
N LYS A 71 -3.19 34.90 -5.00
CA LYS A 71 -2.15 35.87 -4.59
C LYS A 71 -1.12 35.31 -3.60
N ASP A 72 -1.59 34.51 -2.64
CA ASP A 72 -0.73 33.90 -1.61
C ASP A 72 -0.36 32.44 -1.96
N GLY A 73 -1.00 31.86 -2.98
CA GLY A 73 -0.66 30.54 -3.52
C GLY A 73 -0.85 29.37 -2.55
N CYS A 74 -2.02 29.25 -1.91
CA CYS A 74 -2.34 28.08 -1.09
C CYS A 74 -2.11 26.77 -1.90
N PRO A 75 -1.23 25.86 -1.46
CA PRO A 75 -0.88 24.66 -2.24
C PRO A 75 -1.95 23.55 -2.17
N GLY A 76 -2.90 23.67 -1.23
CA GLY A 76 -3.83 22.60 -0.88
C GLY A 76 -3.25 21.66 0.19
N HIS A 77 -4.13 21.02 0.93
CA HIS A 77 -3.77 20.13 2.03
C HIS A 77 -4.56 18.83 1.94
N PHE A 78 -3.91 17.71 2.24
CA PHE A 78 -4.55 16.41 2.18
C PHE A 78 -5.58 16.22 3.31
N GLY A 79 -6.64 15.50 2.98
CA GLY A 79 -7.60 14.94 3.94
C GLY A 79 -7.44 13.43 4.05
N HIS A 80 -8.11 12.82 5.01
CA HIS A 80 -8.23 11.36 5.06
C HIS A 80 -9.66 10.94 5.43
N ILE A 81 -10.01 9.72 5.01
CA ILE A 81 -11.25 9.03 5.36
C ILE A 81 -10.83 7.74 6.08
N ASP A 82 -11.32 7.55 7.31
CA ASP A 82 -11.18 6.26 7.99
C ASP A 82 -12.24 5.31 7.44
N LEU A 83 -11.80 4.33 6.66
CA LEU A 83 -12.67 3.26 6.19
C LEU A 83 -13.03 2.33 7.36
N ALA A 84 -14.30 1.98 7.48
CA ALA A 84 -14.78 1.08 8.53
C ALA A 84 -14.20 -0.35 8.40
N MET A 85 -13.89 -0.77 7.17
CA MET A 85 -13.33 -2.08 6.85
C MET A 85 -12.20 -1.91 5.82
N PRO A 86 -11.19 -2.80 5.82
CA PRO A 86 -10.14 -2.76 4.81
C PRO A 86 -10.71 -3.04 3.42
N VAL A 87 -10.11 -2.42 2.41
CA VAL A 87 -10.49 -2.57 1.00
C VAL A 87 -9.24 -2.92 0.21
N ILE A 88 -9.35 -3.92 -0.68
CA ILE A 88 -8.26 -4.30 -1.57
C ILE A 88 -8.05 -3.20 -2.61
N HIS A 89 -6.81 -2.71 -2.70
CA HIS A 89 -6.44 -1.74 -3.71
C HIS A 89 -6.33 -2.43 -5.08
N VAL A 90 -7.13 -1.98 -6.05
CA VAL A 90 -7.24 -2.59 -7.40
C VAL A 90 -5.88 -2.66 -8.11
N GLY A 91 -5.01 -1.69 -7.88
CA GLY A 91 -3.66 -1.64 -8.47
C GLY A 91 -2.72 -2.76 -8.02
N PHE A 92 -2.91 -3.31 -6.82
CA PHE A 92 -2.01 -4.31 -6.22
C PHE A 92 -2.61 -5.72 -6.20
N VAL A 93 -3.72 -5.95 -6.91
CA VAL A 93 -4.42 -7.24 -6.89
C VAL A 93 -3.53 -8.39 -7.37
N LYS A 94 -2.66 -8.13 -8.36
CA LYS A 94 -1.74 -9.13 -8.89
C LYS A 94 -0.65 -9.47 -7.88
N ASP A 95 -0.08 -8.46 -7.24
CA ASP A 95 1.01 -8.61 -6.28
C ASP A 95 0.50 -9.30 -5.00
N ILE A 96 -0.69 -8.93 -4.52
CA ILE A 96 -1.39 -9.60 -3.42
C ILE A 96 -1.64 -11.07 -3.77
N ARG A 97 -2.15 -11.37 -4.97
CA ARG A 97 -2.37 -12.76 -5.40
C ARG A 97 -1.07 -13.57 -5.35
N ASP A 98 0.02 -12.98 -5.79
CA ASP A 98 1.31 -13.64 -5.90
C ASP A 98 1.89 -13.87 -4.49
N CYS A 99 1.77 -12.92 -3.57
CA CYS A 99 2.09 -13.11 -2.15
C CYS A 99 1.27 -14.25 -1.50
N LEU A 100 -0.04 -14.29 -1.74
CA LEU A 100 -0.94 -15.33 -1.22
C LEU A 100 -0.62 -16.72 -1.78
N ARG A 101 -0.09 -16.80 -3.01
CA ARG A 101 0.34 -18.07 -3.64
C ARG A 101 1.71 -18.54 -3.18
N ALA A 102 2.57 -17.62 -2.79
CA ALA A 102 3.93 -17.93 -2.35
C ALA A 102 3.99 -18.32 -0.87
N THR A 103 3.06 -17.83 -0.04
CA THR A 103 3.15 -17.92 1.43
C THR A 103 2.09 -18.82 2.05
N CYS A 104 2.30 -19.26 3.29
CA CYS A 104 1.32 -20.01 4.06
C CYS A 104 0.39 -19.10 4.88
N ARG A 105 -0.93 -19.37 4.85
CA ARG A 105 -1.94 -18.61 5.62
C ARG A 105 -1.76 -18.64 7.14
N GLU A 106 -1.16 -19.70 7.66
CA GLU A 106 -1.01 -19.89 9.10
C GLU A 106 0.30 -19.32 9.63
N CYS A 107 1.43 -19.70 9.05
CA CYS A 107 2.75 -19.26 9.54
C CYS A 107 3.34 -18.07 8.80
N GLY A 108 2.75 -17.61 7.69
CA GLY A 108 3.22 -16.46 6.90
C GLY A 108 4.49 -16.70 6.07
N ARG A 109 5.18 -17.82 6.27
CA ARG A 109 6.43 -18.15 5.56
C ARG A 109 6.18 -18.56 4.13
N ILE A 110 7.17 -18.34 3.27
CA ILE A 110 7.19 -18.85 1.91
C ILE A 110 7.11 -20.40 1.92
N LEU A 111 6.38 -20.97 0.96
CA LEU A 111 6.08 -22.40 0.84
C LEU A 111 7.27 -23.23 0.34
N LEU A 112 8.51 -22.84 0.65
CA LEU A 112 9.73 -23.56 0.27
C LEU A 112 10.62 -23.82 1.49
N PRO A 113 11.41 -24.90 1.50
CA PRO A 113 12.41 -25.13 2.56
C PRO A 113 13.51 -24.06 2.56
N ASP A 114 14.09 -23.80 3.73
CA ASP A 114 15.10 -22.75 3.94
C ASP A 114 16.29 -22.85 2.98
N LYS A 115 16.76 -24.08 2.73
CA LYS A 115 17.84 -24.35 1.77
C LYS A 115 17.51 -23.86 0.36
N ARG A 116 16.24 -23.96 -0.06
CA ARG A 116 15.77 -23.45 -1.35
C ARG A 116 15.61 -21.95 -1.35
N LEU A 117 15.12 -21.37 -0.26
CA LEU A 117 15.01 -19.91 -0.11
C LEU A 117 16.38 -19.24 -0.24
N GLU A 118 17.42 -19.83 0.36
CA GLU A 118 18.78 -19.31 0.23
C GLU A 118 19.27 -19.29 -1.22
N THR A 119 19.02 -20.36 -1.98
CA THR A 119 19.32 -20.39 -3.41
C THR A 119 18.57 -19.29 -4.18
N TYR A 120 17.31 -19.03 -3.86
CA TYR A 120 16.55 -17.95 -4.50
C TYR A 120 17.07 -16.55 -4.13
N ARG A 121 17.58 -16.37 -2.91
CA ARG A 121 18.25 -15.11 -2.50
C ARG A 121 19.51 -14.87 -3.31
N GLU A 122 20.37 -15.88 -3.45
CA GLU A 122 21.58 -15.80 -4.27
C GLU A 122 21.26 -15.48 -5.74
N ILE A 123 20.25 -16.14 -6.32
CA ILE A 123 19.80 -15.89 -7.68
C ILE A 123 19.28 -14.45 -7.83
N ARG A 124 18.46 -13.97 -6.88
CA ARG A 124 17.94 -12.60 -6.87
C ARG A 124 19.08 -11.59 -6.85
N ASP A 125 20.04 -11.76 -5.95
CA ASP A 125 21.18 -10.83 -5.82
C ASP A 125 22.04 -10.81 -7.08
N GLN A 126 22.20 -11.95 -7.75
CA GLN A 126 22.87 -12.02 -9.04
C GLN A 126 22.09 -11.27 -10.12
N TYR A 127 20.76 -11.44 -10.19
CA TYR A 127 19.92 -10.72 -11.16
C TYR A 127 20.01 -9.21 -10.98
N ILE A 128 19.96 -8.73 -9.72
CA ILE A 128 20.11 -7.31 -9.41
C ILE A 128 21.48 -6.79 -9.85
N LYS A 129 22.57 -7.52 -9.56
CA LYS A 129 23.93 -7.15 -10.00
C LYS A 129 24.08 -7.10 -11.52
N GLU A 130 23.37 -7.97 -12.23
CA GLU A 130 23.35 -8.01 -13.70
C GLU A 130 22.38 -6.99 -14.32
N GLY A 131 21.64 -6.21 -13.51
CA GLY A 131 20.64 -5.26 -13.99
C GLY A 131 19.41 -5.92 -14.61
N LYS A 132 19.14 -7.18 -14.26
CA LYS A 132 17.96 -7.93 -14.69
C LYS A 132 16.79 -7.69 -13.74
N ASP A 133 15.59 -7.86 -14.28
CA ASP A 133 14.32 -7.71 -13.54
C ASP A 133 14.16 -8.81 -12.46
N PRO A 134 14.16 -8.46 -11.15
CA PRO A 134 13.96 -9.41 -10.07
C PRO A 134 12.58 -10.08 -10.08
N ALA A 135 11.58 -9.49 -10.74
CA ALA A 135 10.24 -10.07 -10.88
C ALA A 135 10.27 -11.41 -11.64
N LEU A 136 11.32 -11.69 -12.42
CA LEU A 136 11.54 -13.00 -13.03
C LEU A 136 11.84 -14.09 -11.99
N VAL A 137 12.59 -13.76 -10.95
CA VAL A 137 12.91 -14.67 -9.84
C VAL A 137 11.65 -14.98 -9.04
N LEU A 138 10.80 -13.98 -8.79
CA LEU A 138 9.48 -14.18 -8.19
C LEU A 138 8.63 -15.16 -9.01
N LYS A 139 8.59 -15.02 -10.34
CA LYS A 139 7.85 -15.96 -11.21
C LYS A 139 8.38 -17.40 -11.11
N MET A 140 9.69 -17.58 -11.01
CA MET A 140 10.31 -18.90 -10.83
C MET A 140 9.91 -19.50 -9.47
N LEU A 141 10.02 -18.72 -8.40
CA LEU A 141 9.61 -19.10 -7.06
C LEU A 141 8.12 -19.48 -7.00
N LEU A 142 7.24 -18.68 -7.60
CA LEU A 142 5.80 -18.95 -7.65
C LEU A 142 5.49 -20.25 -8.40
N ASN A 143 6.24 -20.59 -9.45
CA ASN A 143 6.05 -21.84 -10.18
C ASN A 143 6.43 -23.06 -9.34
N GLU A 144 7.44 -22.95 -8.48
CA GLU A 144 7.80 -24.02 -7.56
C GLU A 144 6.77 -24.14 -6.41
N CYS A 145 6.33 -23.01 -5.84
CA CYS A 145 5.32 -22.98 -4.76
C CYS A 145 3.97 -23.58 -5.19
N LYS A 146 3.59 -23.51 -6.47
CA LYS A 146 2.33 -24.08 -6.98
C LYS A 146 2.18 -25.58 -6.73
N ASN A 147 3.28 -26.32 -6.66
CA ASN A 147 3.26 -27.78 -6.51
C ASN A 147 3.33 -28.23 -5.04
N VAL A 148 3.35 -27.30 -4.10
CA VAL A 148 3.50 -27.58 -2.68
C VAL A 148 2.13 -27.79 -2.07
N GLU A 149 1.84 -29.02 -1.64
CA GLU A 149 0.55 -29.38 -1.03
C GLU A 149 0.53 -29.12 0.48
N LYS A 150 1.69 -29.18 1.15
CA LYS A 150 1.82 -28.97 2.60
C LYS A 150 2.95 -28.02 2.90
N CYS A 151 2.70 -27.08 3.82
CA CYS A 151 3.71 -26.13 4.26
C CYS A 151 4.90 -26.86 4.91
N PRO A 152 6.15 -26.63 4.47
CA PRO A 152 7.32 -27.28 5.03
C PRO A 152 7.65 -26.85 6.47
N ARG A 153 7.01 -25.80 6.98
CA ARG A 153 7.29 -25.21 8.30
C ARG A 153 6.25 -25.61 9.34
N CYS A 154 4.96 -25.43 9.07
CA CYS A 154 3.88 -25.76 10.02
C CYS A 154 3.06 -27.01 9.64
N GLY A 155 3.25 -27.58 8.45
CA GLY A 155 2.53 -28.77 8.01
C GLY A 155 1.09 -28.52 7.53
N ARG A 156 0.59 -27.27 7.57
CA ARG A 156 -0.73 -26.92 7.05
C ARG A 156 -0.88 -27.26 5.57
N GLU A 157 -2.05 -27.76 5.20
CA GLU A 157 -2.41 -27.92 3.78
C GLU A 157 -2.50 -26.56 3.09
N VAL A 158 -1.90 -26.50 1.89
CA VAL A 158 -1.89 -25.30 1.06
C VAL A 158 -3.15 -25.28 0.22
N GLY A 159 -3.97 -24.25 0.40
CA GLY A 159 -5.16 -24.06 -0.42
C GLY A 159 -4.83 -23.47 -1.79
N LYS A 160 -5.58 -23.89 -2.82
CA LYS A 160 -5.48 -23.32 -4.16
C LYS A 160 -6.02 -21.89 -4.16
N ILE A 161 -5.16 -20.93 -4.50
CA ILE A 161 -5.51 -19.51 -4.57
C ILE A 161 -5.91 -19.11 -5.99
N GLU A 162 -7.15 -18.63 -6.10
CA GLU A 162 -7.76 -18.14 -7.33
C GLU A 162 -8.18 -16.66 -7.18
N LEU A 163 -8.14 -15.94 -8.30
CA LEU A 163 -8.53 -14.53 -8.37
C LEU A 163 -9.76 -14.41 -9.27
N ASP A 164 -10.88 -14.10 -8.65
CA ASP A 164 -12.07 -13.61 -9.33
C ASP A 164 -11.91 -12.11 -9.55
N LYS A 165 -11.60 -11.74 -10.79
CA LYS A 165 -11.45 -10.34 -11.18
C LYS A 165 -12.74 -9.55 -10.88
N PRO A 166 -12.65 -8.31 -10.41
CA PRO A 166 -11.43 -7.49 -10.35
C PRO A 166 -10.61 -7.63 -9.05
N THR A 167 -11.21 -7.99 -7.91
CA THR A 167 -10.57 -7.85 -6.57
C THR A 167 -10.85 -8.99 -5.59
N THR A 168 -11.56 -10.04 -6.00
CA THR A 168 -11.99 -11.10 -5.08
C THR A 168 -11.03 -12.29 -5.10
N PHE A 169 -10.48 -12.66 -3.95
CA PHE A 169 -9.63 -13.85 -3.80
C PHE A 169 -10.43 -15.04 -3.27
N ARG A 170 -10.07 -16.25 -3.71
CA ARG A 170 -10.62 -17.50 -3.18
C ARG A 170 -9.52 -18.47 -2.79
N GLU A 171 -9.69 -19.14 -1.66
CA GLU A 171 -8.89 -20.31 -1.23
C GLU A 171 -9.79 -21.54 -1.31
N ASN A 172 -9.45 -22.52 -2.17
CA ASN A 172 -10.25 -23.74 -2.38
C ASN A 172 -11.75 -23.44 -2.67
N GLY A 173 -12.01 -22.41 -3.48
CA GLY A 173 -13.37 -21.98 -3.85
C GLY A 173 -14.09 -21.12 -2.80
N LYS A 174 -13.59 -21.02 -1.56
CA LYS A 174 -14.13 -20.12 -0.53
C LYS A 174 -13.59 -18.71 -0.72
N LYS A 175 -14.48 -17.72 -0.75
CA LYS A 175 -14.15 -16.29 -0.83
C LYS A 175 -13.41 -15.84 0.43
N LEU A 176 -12.29 -15.16 0.24
CA LEU A 176 -11.56 -14.46 1.29
C LEU A 176 -12.07 -13.03 1.41
N THR A 177 -12.31 -12.58 2.63
CA THR A 177 -12.61 -11.19 2.94
C THR A 177 -11.33 -10.34 2.92
N PRO A 178 -11.41 -9.03 2.64
CA PRO A 178 -10.24 -8.15 2.72
C PRO A 178 -9.55 -8.17 4.08
N SER A 179 -10.29 -8.38 5.17
CA SER A 179 -9.73 -8.53 6.52
C SER A 179 -8.88 -9.80 6.63
N GLU A 180 -9.38 -10.95 6.17
CA GLU A 180 -8.61 -12.20 6.17
C GLU A 180 -7.36 -12.11 5.30
N VAL A 181 -7.44 -11.44 4.15
CA VAL A 181 -6.28 -11.20 3.28
C VAL A 181 -5.25 -10.35 4.01
N ARG A 182 -5.68 -9.27 4.67
CA ARG A 182 -4.80 -8.41 5.46
C ARG A 182 -4.14 -9.18 6.61
N GLU A 183 -4.90 -9.93 7.39
CA GLU A 183 -4.38 -10.76 8.49
C GLU A 183 -3.37 -11.80 8.01
N TRP A 184 -3.54 -12.34 6.80
CA TRP A 184 -2.55 -13.22 6.20
C TRP A 184 -1.26 -12.46 5.88
N LEU A 185 -1.36 -11.34 5.14
CA LEU A 185 -0.19 -10.56 4.73
C LEU A 185 0.61 -10.02 5.92
N GLU A 186 -0.04 -9.65 7.02
CA GLU A 186 0.61 -9.18 8.25
C GLU A 186 1.46 -10.26 8.96
N LYS A 187 1.31 -11.54 8.59
CA LYS A 187 2.14 -12.64 9.13
C LYS A 187 3.44 -12.87 8.35
N ILE A 188 3.55 -12.30 7.14
CA ILE A 188 4.74 -12.47 6.30
C ILE A 188 5.88 -11.71 6.98
N PRO A 189 7.00 -12.37 7.32
CA PRO A 189 8.10 -11.69 7.97
C PRO A 189 8.91 -10.85 6.97
N ASP A 190 9.51 -9.76 7.46
CA ASP A 190 10.30 -8.83 6.65
C ASP A 190 11.44 -9.51 5.88
N GLU A 191 12.02 -10.57 6.43
CA GLU A 191 13.08 -11.36 5.78
C GLU A 191 12.66 -12.10 4.51
N ASP A 192 11.34 -12.31 4.32
CA ASP A 192 10.78 -12.99 3.16
C ASP A 192 10.29 -11.97 2.09
N LEU A 193 10.08 -10.70 2.44
CA LEU A 193 9.61 -9.63 1.52
C LEU A 193 10.50 -9.44 0.27
N PRO A 194 11.84 -9.45 0.37
CA PRO A 194 12.69 -9.25 -0.80
C PRO A 194 12.48 -10.34 -1.88
N LEU A 195 12.17 -11.58 -1.47
CA LEU A 195 11.86 -12.67 -2.40
C LEU A 195 10.47 -12.54 -3.05
N LEU A 196 9.60 -11.73 -2.45
CA LEU A 196 8.28 -11.38 -2.97
C LEU A 196 8.30 -10.12 -3.84
N ASP A 197 9.48 -9.59 -4.17
CA ASP A 197 9.68 -8.35 -4.94
C ASP A 197 9.11 -7.10 -4.22
N ILE A 198 9.23 -7.08 -2.90
CA ILE A 198 8.83 -5.97 -2.02
C ILE A 198 10.07 -5.51 -1.24
N GLU A 199 10.39 -4.21 -1.32
CA GLU A 199 11.52 -3.56 -0.65
C GLU A 199 11.10 -2.74 0.57
#